data_AF-A0AAV9Q1G2-F1
#
_entry.id   AF-A0AAV9Q1G2-F1
#
_cell.length_a   1.000
_cell.length_b   1.000
_cell.length_c   1.000
_cell.angle_alpha   90.00
_cell.angle_beta   90.00
_cell.angle_gamma   90.00
#
_symmetry.space_group_name_H-M   'P 1'
#
loop_
_entity.id
_entity.type
_entity.pdbx_description
1 polymer ?
#
loop_
_entity_poly.entity_id
_entity_poly.type
_entity_poly.pdbx_seq_one_letter_code
_entity_poly.pdbx_strand_id
1 'polypeptide(L)'
;MSLPSGYKWSVLLFVVLLSLAGLSQASLGDRLPGFRECVQVCIEENCHPGKAKLPFHLRLLLWNCPSECDYTCQHVITDRRVARDPPMIEPVVQYHGKWPFYRFLGIQEPFSVFFSLMNFLAHREGMQRLREAIPARYPLRPYYLGFGYFGLASWIFSMIFHTRDFNLTEKLDYFAAGASVLYGMYYTPIRVFRLDEKTPAKQSILRLWTLLCIMLYVAHVTYLTAWSWDYTYNMAANVAVGIVQNVLWSGFSIEAAEGMDSVARFDRGLDHHGDEFGIVRFPAIVGDD
;
A
#
# COMPACT_ATOMS: atom_id res chain seq x y z
N MET A 1 0.40 -20.68 -29.44
CA MET A 1 0.78 -19.37 -28.88
C MET A 1 1.81 -19.58 -27.79
N SER A 2 3.10 -19.48 -28.13
CA SER A 2 4.20 -19.58 -27.17
C SER A 2 4.31 -18.26 -26.43
N LEU A 3 4.02 -18.26 -25.13
CA LEU A 3 4.23 -17.11 -24.25
C LEU A 3 5.73 -16.69 -24.30
N PRO A 4 6.05 -15.38 -24.38
CA PRO A 4 7.42 -14.89 -24.40
C PRO A 4 8.24 -15.41 -23.21
N SER A 5 9.55 -15.61 -23.40
CA SER A 5 10.47 -16.19 -22.41
C SER A 5 10.40 -15.50 -21.02
N GLY A 6 10.20 -14.18 -20.98
CA GLY A 6 10.06 -13.41 -19.74
C GLY A 6 8.82 -13.74 -18.89
N TYR A 7 7.76 -14.27 -19.50
CA TYR A 7 6.52 -14.62 -18.80
C TYR A 7 6.70 -15.88 -17.92
N LYS A 8 7.57 -16.82 -18.33
CA LYS A 8 7.83 -18.07 -17.60
C LYS A 8 8.53 -17.84 -16.26
N TRP A 9 9.52 -16.95 -16.24
CA TRP A 9 10.23 -16.57 -15.01
C TRP A 9 9.33 -15.79 -14.05
N SER A 10 8.43 -14.97 -14.59
CA SER A 10 7.44 -14.21 -13.81
C SER A 10 6.41 -15.11 -13.12
N VAL A 11 5.96 -16.19 -13.78
CA VAL A 11 5.06 -17.20 -13.19
C VAL A 11 5.77 -18.01 -12.10
N LEU A 12 7.05 -18.35 -12.28
CA LEU A 12 7.83 -19.07 -11.27
C LEU A 12 8.00 -18.22 -10.00
N LEU A 13 8.30 -16.93 -10.16
CA LEU A 13 8.38 -15.97 -9.06
C LEU A 13 7.04 -15.83 -8.32
N PHE A 14 5.92 -15.82 -9.04
CA PHE A 14 4.58 -15.78 -8.46
C PHE A 14 4.29 -16.99 -7.56
N VAL A 15 4.66 -18.20 -8.01
CA VAL A 15 4.49 -19.42 -7.21
C VAL A 15 5.38 -19.41 -5.95
N VAL A 16 6.62 -18.94 -6.06
CA VAL A 16 7.54 -18.84 -4.91
C VAL A 16 7.01 -17.84 -3.88
N LEU A 17 6.54 -16.67 -4.31
CA LEU A 17 6.02 -15.64 -3.39
C LEU A 17 4.75 -16.09 -2.65
N LEU A 18 3.85 -16.84 -3.32
CA LEU A 18 2.67 -17.42 -2.67
C LEU A 18 3.03 -18.51 -1.65
N SER A 19 4.09 -19.27 -1.88
CA SER A 19 4.54 -20.32 -0.95
C SER A 19 5.14 -19.81 0.36
N LEU A 20 5.46 -18.51 0.44
CA LEU A 20 6.03 -17.86 1.63
C LEU A 20 4.98 -17.20 2.54
N ALA A 21 3.68 -17.30 2.22
CA ALA A 21 2.61 -16.80 3.07
C ALA A 21 2.47 -17.66 4.34
N GLY A 22 3.12 -17.24 5.42
CA GLY A 22 3.07 -17.90 6.71
C GLY A 22 1.72 -17.76 7.44
N LEU A 23 1.49 -18.61 8.44
CA LEU A 23 0.34 -18.53 9.34
C LEU A 23 0.54 -17.41 10.37
N SER A 24 -0.38 -16.46 10.45
CA SER A 24 -0.37 -15.42 11.50
C SER A 24 -0.67 -16.05 12.86
N GLN A 25 0.33 -16.14 13.75
CA GLN A 25 0.11 -16.46 15.16
C GLN A 25 -0.25 -15.17 15.92
N ALA A 26 -1.19 -15.25 16.85
CA ALA A 26 -1.46 -14.15 17.77
C ALA A 26 -0.20 -13.83 18.61
N SER A 27 -0.06 -12.56 18.98
CA SER A 27 1.11 -12.04 19.67
C SER A 27 1.41 -12.78 20.98
N LEU A 28 2.69 -13.06 21.26
CA LEU A 28 3.08 -13.76 22.49
C LEU A 28 2.67 -12.98 23.75
N GLY A 29 2.79 -11.65 23.72
CA GLY A 29 2.43 -10.75 24.82
C GLY A 29 0.98 -10.91 25.27
N ASP A 30 0.05 -11.08 24.33
CA ASP A 30 -1.40 -11.20 24.57
C ASP A 30 -1.78 -12.47 25.34
N ARG A 31 -0.87 -13.46 25.35
CA ARG A 31 -1.05 -14.74 26.04
C ARG A 31 -0.35 -14.78 27.38
N LEU A 32 0.42 -13.76 27.76
CA LEU A 32 1.11 -13.73 29.05
C LEU A 32 0.10 -13.56 30.19
N PRO A 33 0.07 -14.47 31.19
CA PRO A 33 -0.85 -14.35 32.33
C PRO A 33 -0.65 -13.03 33.08
N GLY A 34 0.61 -12.64 33.31
CA GLY A 34 0.92 -11.38 34.01
C GLY A 34 0.47 -10.13 33.27
N PHE A 35 0.41 -10.15 31.93
CA PHE A 35 -0.15 -9.04 31.15
C PHE A 35 -1.66 -8.94 31.33
N ARG A 36 -2.38 -10.06 31.16
CA ARG A 36 -3.83 -10.10 31.34
C ARG A 36 -4.26 -9.69 32.74
N GLU A 37 -3.57 -10.19 33.76
CA GLU A 37 -3.80 -9.84 35.15
C GLU A 37 -3.54 -8.35 35.40
N CYS A 38 -2.42 -7.80 34.91
CA CYS A 38 -2.12 -6.37 35.04
C CYS A 38 -3.23 -5.50 34.45
N VAL A 39 -3.67 -5.82 33.23
CA VAL A 39 -4.71 -5.04 32.53
C VAL A 39 -6.03 -5.12 33.29
N GLN A 40 -6.43 -6.31 33.74
CA GLN A 40 -7.64 -6.51 34.53
C GLN A 40 -7.62 -5.67 35.81
N VAL A 41 -6.57 -5.80 36.63
CA VAL A 41 -6.42 -5.05 37.88
C VAL A 41 -6.39 -3.54 37.63
N CYS A 42 -5.66 -3.09 36.61
CA CYS A 42 -5.61 -1.67 36.28
C CYS A 42 -7.00 -1.11 35.93
N ILE A 43 -7.79 -1.86 35.15
CA ILE A 43 -9.14 -1.44 34.76
C ILE A 43 -10.06 -1.37 35.98
N GLU A 44 -10.05 -2.40 36.82
CA GLU A 44 -10.87 -2.47 38.04
C GLU A 44 -10.56 -1.31 38.99
N GLU A 45 -9.29 -0.98 39.21
CA GLU A 45 -8.90 0.06 40.15
C GLU A 45 -9.11 1.50 39.60
N ASN A 46 -8.86 1.71 38.31
CA ASN A 46 -8.73 3.06 37.74
C ASN A 46 -9.89 3.50 36.84
N CYS A 47 -10.64 2.58 36.22
CA CYS A 47 -11.60 2.93 35.16
C CYS A 47 -13.04 3.16 35.63
N HIS A 48 -13.26 3.38 36.92
CA HIS A 48 -14.56 3.80 37.42
C HIS A 48 -14.97 5.20 36.93
N PRO A 49 -16.28 5.44 36.70
CA PRO A 49 -16.80 6.76 36.31
C PRO A 49 -16.34 7.86 37.27
N GLY A 50 -15.67 8.89 36.75
CA GLY A 50 -15.15 10.02 37.53
C GLY A 50 -13.76 9.83 38.16
N LYS A 51 -13.20 8.61 38.19
CA LYS A 51 -11.82 8.36 38.66
C LYS A 51 -10.77 8.49 37.55
N ALA A 52 -11.09 8.07 36.33
CA ALA A 52 -10.14 8.13 35.22
C ALA A 52 -9.89 9.57 34.74
N LYS A 53 -8.79 10.18 35.20
CA LYS A 53 -8.33 11.51 34.76
C LYS A 53 -7.21 11.38 33.74
N LEU A 54 -7.57 11.06 32.50
CA LEU A 54 -6.61 11.11 31.39
C LEU A 54 -6.27 12.57 31.04
N PRO A 55 -4.98 12.88 30.81
CA PRO A 55 -4.55 14.15 30.23
C PRO A 55 -5.36 14.52 28.99
N PHE A 56 -5.60 15.82 28.79
CA PHE A 56 -6.44 16.32 27.70
C PHE A 56 -5.96 15.86 26.31
N HIS A 57 -4.64 15.87 26.06
CA HIS A 57 -4.08 15.44 24.77
C HIS A 57 -4.38 13.97 24.44
N LEU A 58 -4.41 13.09 25.44
CA LEU A 58 -4.79 11.69 25.26
C LEU A 58 -6.28 11.56 24.94
N ARG A 59 -7.14 12.32 25.64
CA ARG A 59 -8.58 12.34 25.36
C ARG A 59 -8.90 12.87 23.96
N LEU A 60 -8.16 13.87 23.50
CA LEU A 60 -8.30 14.43 22.15
C LEU A 60 -8.00 13.37 21.09
N LEU A 61 -7.04 12.49 21.34
CA LEU A 61 -6.70 11.35 20.49
C LEU A 61 -7.51 10.10 20.80
N LEU A 62 -8.64 10.20 21.50
CA LEU A 62 -9.55 9.08 21.79
C LEU A 62 -8.89 7.92 22.56
N TRP A 63 -7.90 8.22 23.39
CA TRP A 63 -7.48 7.29 24.44
C TRP A 63 -8.53 7.26 25.54
N ASN A 64 -8.87 6.05 25.96
CA ASN A 64 -9.76 5.78 27.08
C ASN A 64 -9.03 5.00 28.18
N CYS A 65 -9.63 4.90 29.36
CA CYS A 65 -8.98 4.27 30.50
C CYS A 65 -8.56 2.81 30.23
N PRO A 66 -9.41 1.95 29.64
CA PRO A 66 -8.98 0.60 29.25
C PRO A 66 -7.76 0.58 28.32
N SER A 67 -7.73 1.42 27.28
CA SER A 67 -6.56 1.50 26.38
C SER A 67 -5.30 2.04 27.06
N GLU A 68 -5.46 2.89 28.08
CA GLU A 68 -4.33 3.36 28.88
C GLU A 68 -3.77 2.29 29.81
N CYS A 69 -4.66 1.50 30.42
CA CYS A 69 -4.27 0.35 31.21
C CYS A 69 -3.55 -0.70 30.36
N ASP A 70 -4.04 -0.99 29.16
CA ASP A 70 -3.39 -1.87 28.20
C ASP A 70 -1.96 -1.37 27.89
N TYR A 71 -1.82 -0.13 27.42
CA TYR A 71 -0.52 0.49 27.13
C TYR A 71 0.44 0.45 28.33
N THR A 72 -0.03 0.86 29.51
CA THR A 72 0.79 0.87 30.73
C THR A 72 1.28 -0.53 31.10
N CYS A 73 0.40 -1.53 31.01
CA CYS A 73 0.74 -2.90 31.33
C CYS A 73 1.71 -3.53 30.32
N GLN A 74 1.64 -3.16 29.04
CA GLN A 74 2.65 -3.59 28.07
C GLN A 74 4.05 -3.18 28.52
N HIS A 75 4.22 -1.93 28.98
CA HIS A 75 5.51 -1.43 29.48
C HIS A 75 5.91 -2.06 30.81
N VAL A 76 5.01 -2.14 31.79
CA VAL A 76 5.30 -2.77 33.10
C VAL A 76 5.77 -4.21 32.94
N ILE A 77 5.11 -5.00 32.09
CA ILE A 77 5.50 -6.39 31.86
C ILE A 77 6.80 -6.48 31.08
N THR A 78 7.00 -5.60 30.09
CA THR A 78 8.28 -5.53 29.34
C THR A 78 9.44 -5.21 30.27
N ASP A 79 9.32 -4.20 31.13
CA ASP A 79 10.35 -3.80 32.09
C ASP A 79 10.67 -4.94 33.08
N ARG A 80 9.64 -5.61 33.61
CA ARG A 80 9.81 -6.79 34.49
C ARG A 80 10.55 -7.93 33.81
N ARG A 81 10.26 -8.19 32.53
CA ARG A 81 10.91 -9.27 31.76
C ARG A 81 12.37 -8.93 31.43
N VAL A 82 12.65 -7.67 31.09
CA VAL A 82 14.00 -7.16 30.83
C VAL A 82 14.85 -7.18 32.10
N ALA A 83 14.28 -6.82 33.25
CA ALA A 83 14.99 -6.77 34.53
C ALA A 83 15.12 -8.14 35.25
N ARG A 84 14.65 -9.24 34.66
CA ARG A 84 14.68 -10.56 35.31
C ARG A 84 16.10 -11.11 35.40
N ASP A 85 16.39 -11.79 36.51
CA ASP A 85 17.59 -12.60 36.71
C ASP A 85 17.18 -14.09 36.97
N PRO A 86 17.72 -15.08 36.22
CA PRO A 86 18.58 -14.94 35.05
C PRO A 86 17.85 -14.29 33.86
N PRO A 87 18.60 -13.60 32.96
CA PRO A 87 18.02 -12.87 31.85
C PRO A 87 17.26 -13.78 30.88
N MET A 88 16.14 -13.29 30.37
CA MET A 88 15.39 -13.97 29.31
C MET A 88 16.08 -13.79 27.96
N ILE A 89 16.01 -14.81 27.08
CA ILE A 89 16.51 -14.71 25.69
C ILE A 89 15.69 -13.68 24.90
N GLU A 90 14.36 -13.72 25.05
CA GLU A 90 13.41 -12.81 24.39
C GLU A 90 12.58 -12.05 25.45
N PRO A 91 13.18 -11.02 26.08
CA PRO A 91 12.52 -10.28 27.15
C PRO A 91 11.42 -9.37 26.60
N VAL A 92 11.65 -8.74 25.44
CA VAL A 92 10.67 -7.87 24.76
C VAL A 92 9.85 -8.73 23.80
N VAL A 93 8.52 -8.61 23.90
CA VAL A 93 7.57 -9.35 23.06
C VAL A 93 6.57 -8.40 22.45
N GLN A 94 5.89 -8.82 21.38
CA GLN A 94 4.81 -8.05 20.78
C GLN A 94 3.50 -8.21 21.57
N TYR A 95 2.70 -7.15 21.61
CA TYR A 95 1.32 -7.10 22.11
C TYR A 95 0.41 -6.62 20.99
N HIS A 96 -0.71 -7.31 20.75
CA HIS A 96 -1.65 -7.03 19.65
C HIS A 96 -0.94 -6.93 18.28
N GLY A 97 0.12 -7.72 18.07
CA GLY A 97 0.93 -7.70 16.83
C GLY A 97 1.90 -6.52 16.71
N LYS A 98 2.05 -5.71 17.76
CA LYS A 98 2.89 -4.51 17.79
C LYS A 98 3.95 -4.59 18.88
N TRP A 99 5.08 -3.93 18.65
CA TRP A 99 6.10 -3.76 19.69
C TRP A 99 5.65 -2.68 20.70
N PRO A 100 6.02 -2.79 21.99
CA PRO A 100 5.63 -1.86 23.03
C PRO A 100 6.42 -0.54 22.91
N PHE A 101 6.11 0.25 21.87
CA PHE A 101 6.74 1.53 21.62
C PHE A 101 6.25 2.59 22.60
N TYR A 102 7.17 3.45 23.05
CA TYR A 102 6.80 4.64 23.79
C TYR A 102 6.08 5.65 22.89
N ARG A 103 4.87 6.03 23.28
CA ARG A 103 4.08 7.04 22.58
C ARG A 103 4.69 8.44 22.75
N PHE A 104 4.48 9.33 21.78
CA PHE A 104 4.89 10.73 21.84
C PHE A 104 3.68 11.66 21.74
N LEU A 105 3.41 12.46 22.78
CA LEU A 105 2.22 13.34 22.87
C LEU A 105 0.88 12.62 22.60
N GLY A 106 0.83 11.32 22.87
CA GLY A 106 -0.33 10.46 22.60
C GLY A 106 -0.37 9.80 21.22
N ILE A 107 0.57 10.14 20.32
CA ILE A 107 0.80 9.45 19.05
C ILE A 107 1.47 8.10 19.34
N GLN A 108 0.82 7.01 18.93
CA GLN A 108 1.29 5.65 19.22
C GLN A 108 2.58 5.32 18.46
N GLU A 109 2.65 5.66 17.17
CA GLU A 109 3.79 5.34 16.29
C GLU A 109 4.28 6.58 15.53
N PRO A 110 5.03 7.49 16.18
CA PRO A 110 5.36 8.81 15.61
C PRO A 110 6.18 8.73 14.31
N PHE A 111 7.09 7.76 14.20
CA PHE A 111 7.87 7.57 12.97
C PHE A 111 7.01 7.03 11.83
N SER A 112 6.10 6.10 12.10
CA SER A 112 5.15 5.61 11.08
C SER A 112 4.28 6.76 10.55
N VAL A 113 3.75 7.62 11.44
CA VAL A 113 3.01 8.83 11.04
C VAL A 113 3.87 9.76 10.17
N PHE A 114 5.12 10.00 10.56
CA PHE A 114 6.04 10.85 9.80
C PHE A 114 6.33 10.29 8.39
N PHE A 115 6.63 9.00 8.27
CA PHE A 115 6.88 8.39 6.96
C PHE A 115 5.61 8.30 6.10
N SER A 116 4.43 8.11 6.70
CA SER A 116 3.16 8.20 5.97
C SER A 116 2.90 9.62 5.46
N LEU A 117 3.25 10.66 6.23
CA LEU A 117 3.20 12.05 5.77
C LEU A 117 4.15 12.27 4.58
N MET A 118 5.38 11.76 4.63
CA MET A 118 6.32 11.88 3.51
C MET A 118 5.78 11.20 2.24
N ASN A 119 5.16 10.03 2.38
CA ASN A 119 4.50 9.34 1.25
C ASN A 119 3.30 10.12 0.70
N PHE A 120 2.49 10.72 1.57
CA PHE A 120 1.40 11.62 1.18
C PHE A 120 1.93 12.79 0.35
N LEU A 121 3.00 13.44 0.83
CA LEU A 121 3.63 14.56 0.12
C LEU A 121 4.20 14.14 -1.23
N ALA A 122 4.82 12.95 -1.32
CA ALA A 122 5.32 12.40 -2.58
C ALA A 122 4.18 12.18 -3.60
N HIS A 123 3.03 11.66 -3.17
CA HIS A 123 1.86 11.52 -4.04
C HIS A 123 1.33 12.89 -4.50
N ARG A 124 1.23 13.86 -3.58
CA ARG A 124 0.76 15.21 -3.88
C ARG A 124 1.65 15.91 -4.91
N GLU A 125 2.96 15.84 -4.70
CA GLU A 125 3.96 16.39 -5.61
C GLU A 125 3.93 15.68 -6.96
N GLY A 126 3.88 14.35 -6.97
CA GLY A 126 3.76 13.56 -8.21
C GLY A 126 2.52 13.92 -9.02
N MET A 127 1.39 14.14 -8.34
CA MET A 127 0.16 14.61 -8.99
C MET A 127 0.27 16.02 -9.55
N GLN A 128 1.01 16.92 -8.89
CA GLN A 128 1.26 18.27 -9.40
C GLN A 128 2.08 18.19 -10.70
N ARG A 129 3.20 17.48 -10.68
CA ARG A 129 4.05 17.26 -11.87
C ARG A 129 3.27 16.63 -13.02
N LEU A 130 2.39 15.67 -12.73
CA LEU A 130 1.53 15.06 -13.73
C LEU A 130 0.56 16.07 -14.35
N ARG A 131 -0.01 16.98 -13.55
CA ARG A 131 -0.93 18.01 -14.07
C ARG A 131 -0.23 19.01 -14.97
N GLU A 132 1.01 19.35 -14.66
CA GLU A 132 1.87 20.27 -15.42
C GLU A 132 2.37 19.62 -16.72
N ALA A 133 2.85 18.36 -16.65
CA ALA A 133 3.44 17.67 -17.80
C ALA A 133 2.40 17.11 -18.78
N ILE A 134 1.19 16.77 -18.33
CA ILE A 134 0.19 16.09 -19.15
C ILE A 134 -1.03 17.00 -19.41
N PRO A 135 -1.32 17.33 -20.69
CA PRO A 135 -2.48 18.15 -21.06
C PRO A 135 -3.81 17.55 -20.60
N ALA A 136 -4.77 18.41 -20.24
CA ALA A 136 -6.09 17.99 -19.76
C ALA A 136 -6.87 17.09 -20.75
N ARG A 137 -6.61 17.22 -22.05
CA ARG A 137 -7.20 16.42 -23.12
C ARG A 137 -6.65 14.99 -23.23
N TYR A 138 -5.56 14.66 -22.53
CA TYR A 138 -4.94 13.34 -22.63
C TYR A 138 -5.84 12.27 -21.99
N PRO A 139 -6.28 11.23 -22.73
CA PRO A 139 -7.29 10.29 -22.26
C PRO A 139 -6.95 9.54 -20.97
N LEU A 140 -5.68 9.26 -20.71
CA LEU A 140 -5.24 8.51 -19.54
C LEU A 140 -4.98 9.37 -18.29
N ARG A 141 -4.94 10.71 -18.42
CA ARG A 141 -4.73 11.64 -17.30
C ARG A 141 -5.66 11.40 -16.11
N PRO A 142 -6.99 11.21 -16.27
CA PRO A 142 -7.87 10.94 -15.12
C PRO A 142 -7.50 9.65 -14.38
N TYR A 143 -7.00 8.62 -15.06
CA TYR A 143 -6.59 7.37 -14.42
C TYR A 143 -5.34 7.57 -13.56
N TYR A 144 -4.35 8.30 -14.06
CA TYR A 144 -3.16 8.63 -13.29
C TYR A 144 -3.46 9.50 -12.07
N LEU A 145 -4.35 10.49 -12.22
CA LEU A 145 -4.80 11.31 -11.10
C LEU A 145 -5.60 10.47 -10.09
N GLY A 146 -6.44 9.56 -10.55
CA GLY A 146 -7.16 8.63 -9.68
C GLY A 146 -6.21 7.81 -8.82
N PHE A 147 -5.13 7.27 -9.40
CA PHE A 147 -4.11 6.53 -8.64
C PHE A 147 -3.48 7.41 -7.56
N GLY A 148 -3.17 8.67 -7.91
CA GLY A 148 -2.73 9.67 -6.94
C GLY A 148 -3.73 9.91 -5.81
N TYR A 149 -5.02 10.07 -6.10
CA TYR A 149 -6.05 10.28 -5.08
C TYR A 149 -6.24 9.09 -4.14
N PHE A 150 -6.24 7.86 -4.66
CA PHE A 150 -6.25 6.66 -3.82
C PHE A 150 -5.00 6.57 -2.94
N GLY A 151 -3.84 6.93 -3.48
CA GLY A 151 -2.61 7.05 -2.70
C GLY A 151 -2.73 8.08 -1.58
N LEU A 152 -3.18 9.31 -1.87
CA LEU A 152 -3.41 10.35 -0.85
C LEU A 152 -4.36 9.86 0.25
N ALA A 153 -5.46 9.22 -0.11
CA ALA A 153 -6.40 8.66 0.86
C ALA A 153 -5.75 7.57 1.73
N SER A 154 -5.02 6.63 1.13
CA SER A 154 -4.28 5.58 1.84
C SER A 154 -3.33 6.15 2.88
N TRP A 155 -2.52 7.15 2.53
CA TRP A 155 -1.56 7.73 3.47
C TRP A 155 -2.22 8.58 4.55
N ILE A 156 -3.37 9.20 4.27
CA ILE A 156 -4.18 9.86 5.31
C ILE A 156 -4.66 8.84 6.35
N PHE A 157 -5.28 7.74 5.90
CA PHE A 157 -5.78 6.74 6.84
C PHE A 157 -4.66 6.02 7.59
N SER A 158 -3.50 5.80 6.95
CA SER A 158 -2.29 5.31 7.61
C SER A 158 -1.80 6.27 8.71
N MET A 159 -1.72 7.58 8.44
CA MET A 159 -1.38 8.57 9.48
C MET A 159 -2.38 8.54 10.65
N ILE A 160 -3.68 8.41 10.38
CA ILE A 160 -4.72 8.34 11.41
C ILE A 160 -4.54 7.06 12.26
N PHE A 161 -4.35 5.91 11.62
CA PHE A 161 -4.15 4.61 12.27
C PHE A 161 -2.90 4.60 13.16
N HIS A 162 -1.75 5.03 12.64
CA HIS A 162 -0.51 5.08 13.42
C HIS A 162 -0.50 6.17 14.50
N THR A 163 -1.35 7.19 14.36
CA THR A 163 -1.61 8.14 15.45
C THR A 163 -2.37 7.48 16.58
N ARG A 164 -3.47 6.81 16.24
CA ARG A 164 -4.33 6.15 17.22
C ARG A 164 -4.96 4.89 16.63
N ASP A 165 -4.52 3.75 17.14
CA ASP A 165 -4.99 2.44 16.71
C ASP A 165 -6.23 1.96 17.47
N PHE A 166 -7.35 1.86 16.76
CA PHE A 166 -8.52 1.12 17.21
C PHE A 166 -9.28 0.60 16.00
N ASN A 167 -10.23 -0.31 16.24
CA ASN A 167 -11.01 -1.03 15.22
C ASN A 167 -11.41 -0.19 13.99
N LEU A 168 -11.88 1.04 14.16
CA LEU A 168 -12.24 1.89 13.02
C LEU A 168 -11.04 2.38 12.21
N THR A 169 -9.99 2.90 12.86
CA THR A 169 -8.83 3.48 12.17
C THR A 169 -8.03 2.38 11.47
N GLU A 170 -7.90 1.23 12.12
CA GLU A 170 -7.32 0.03 11.54
C GLU A 170 -8.06 -0.41 10.27
N LYS A 171 -9.39 -0.52 10.33
CA LYS A 171 -10.21 -0.89 9.17
C LYS A 171 -10.03 0.07 8.00
N LEU A 172 -10.08 1.37 8.29
CA LEU A 172 -9.96 2.40 7.26
C LEU A 172 -8.58 2.39 6.58
N ASP A 173 -7.51 2.17 7.34
CA ASP A 173 -6.16 2.04 6.78
C ASP A 173 -6.06 0.84 5.83
N TYR A 174 -6.53 -0.33 6.29
CA TYR A 174 -6.51 -1.57 5.51
C TYR A 174 -7.36 -1.47 4.24
N PHE A 175 -8.57 -0.91 4.33
CA PHE A 175 -9.43 -0.69 3.17
C PHE A 175 -8.82 0.32 2.19
N ALA A 176 -8.24 1.42 2.68
CA ALA A 176 -7.65 2.41 1.80
C ALA A 176 -6.37 1.90 1.11
N ALA A 177 -5.53 1.14 1.82
CA ALA A 177 -4.40 0.44 1.24
C ALA A 177 -4.86 -0.54 0.15
N GLY A 178 -5.88 -1.35 0.44
CA GLY A 178 -6.43 -2.29 -0.53
C GLY A 178 -7.06 -1.62 -1.75
N ALA A 179 -7.75 -0.50 -1.54
CA ALA A 179 -8.30 0.30 -2.63
C ALA A 179 -7.20 0.88 -3.54
N SER A 180 -6.09 1.35 -2.95
CA SER A 180 -4.94 1.89 -3.68
C SER A 180 -4.25 0.81 -4.53
N VAL A 181 -3.99 -0.35 -3.94
CA VAL A 181 -3.40 -1.50 -4.66
C VAL A 181 -4.30 -1.98 -5.80
N LEU A 182 -5.60 -2.15 -5.53
CA LEU A 182 -6.54 -2.58 -6.54
C LEU A 182 -6.77 -1.52 -7.62
N TYR A 183 -6.75 -0.23 -7.28
CA TYR A 183 -6.78 0.83 -8.28
C TYR A 183 -5.53 0.78 -9.16
N GLY A 184 -4.37 0.53 -8.55
CA GLY A 184 -3.11 0.25 -9.26
C GLY A 184 -3.27 -0.83 -10.31
N MET A 185 -3.82 -1.98 -9.92
CA MET A 185 -4.16 -3.06 -10.83
C MET A 185 -5.25 -2.68 -11.83
N TYR A 186 -6.22 -1.84 -11.47
CA TYR A 186 -7.29 -1.40 -12.37
C TYR A 186 -6.73 -0.59 -13.55
N TYR A 187 -5.90 0.42 -13.28
CA TYR A 187 -5.42 1.33 -14.33
C TYR A 187 -4.28 0.73 -15.18
N THR A 188 -3.56 -0.26 -14.67
CA THR A 188 -2.41 -0.86 -15.35
C THR A 188 -2.79 -1.53 -16.68
N PRO A 189 -3.76 -2.48 -16.76
CA PRO A 189 -4.24 -3.03 -18.04
C PRO A 189 -4.81 -1.97 -18.97
N ILE A 190 -5.45 -0.93 -18.45
CA ILE A 190 -5.98 0.18 -19.25
C ILE A 190 -4.83 0.86 -20.00
N ARG A 191 -3.71 1.10 -19.32
CA ARG A 191 -2.51 1.69 -19.92
C ARG A 191 -1.80 0.74 -20.88
N VAL A 192 -1.59 -0.51 -20.48
CA VAL A 192 -0.79 -1.49 -21.24
C VAL A 192 -1.51 -1.87 -22.53
N PHE A 193 -2.81 -2.16 -22.47
CA PHE A 193 -3.59 -2.60 -23.64
C PHE A 193 -4.31 -1.46 -24.37
N ARG A 194 -4.02 -0.20 -23.99
CA ARG A 194 -4.61 1.02 -24.58
C ARG A 194 -6.14 0.97 -24.60
N LEU A 195 -6.75 0.60 -23.48
CA LEU A 195 -8.22 0.52 -23.36
C LEU A 195 -8.90 1.90 -23.33
N ASP A 196 -8.10 2.97 -23.29
CA ASP A 196 -8.53 4.36 -23.46
C ASP A 196 -9.03 4.68 -24.88
N GLU A 197 -8.67 3.85 -25.88
CA GLU A 197 -9.14 4.02 -27.25
C GLU A 197 -10.65 3.74 -27.38
N LYS A 198 -11.33 4.59 -28.16
CA LYS A 198 -12.80 4.61 -28.27
C LYS A 198 -13.37 3.58 -29.26
N THR A 199 -12.73 2.42 -29.39
CA THR A 199 -13.28 1.34 -30.23
C THR A 199 -14.35 0.55 -29.47
N PRO A 200 -15.44 0.07 -30.13
CA PRO A 200 -16.53 -0.63 -29.44
C PRO A 200 -16.07 -1.86 -28.62
N ALA A 201 -15.09 -2.60 -29.13
CA ALA A 201 -14.51 -3.76 -28.45
C ALA A 201 -13.77 -3.35 -27.17
N LYS A 202 -12.86 -2.36 -27.24
CA LYS A 202 -12.08 -1.90 -26.07
C LYS A 202 -12.95 -1.26 -25.01
N GLN A 203 -13.99 -0.52 -25.40
CA GLN A 203 -14.94 0.07 -24.45
C GLN A 203 -15.76 -1.00 -23.71
N SER A 204 -16.14 -2.09 -24.40
CA SER A 204 -16.80 -3.23 -23.76
C SER A 204 -15.87 -3.93 -22.76
N ILE A 205 -14.61 -4.16 -23.14
CA ILE A 205 -13.59 -4.75 -22.25
C ILE A 205 -13.35 -3.86 -21.02
N LEU A 206 -13.21 -2.54 -21.22
CA LEU A 206 -13.01 -1.58 -20.14
C LEU A 206 -14.17 -1.59 -19.14
N ARG A 207 -15.42 -1.63 -19.61
CA ARG A 207 -16.60 -1.72 -18.74
C ARG A 207 -16.61 -3.01 -17.93
N LEU A 208 -16.37 -4.14 -18.58
CA LEU A 208 -16.31 -5.44 -17.91
C LEU A 208 -15.20 -5.46 -16.85
N TRP A 209 -14.00 -4.97 -17.20
CA TRP A 209 -12.88 -4.86 -16.29
C TRP A 209 -13.18 -3.94 -15.10
N THR A 210 -13.77 -2.77 -15.36
CA THR A 210 -14.17 -1.82 -14.31
C THR A 210 -15.16 -2.45 -13.34
N LEU A 211 -16.20 -3.12 -13.87
CA LEU A 211 -17.20 -3.81 -13.05
C LEU A 211 -16.55 -4.94 -12.24
N LEU A 212 -15.65 -5.72 -12.84
CA LEU A 212 -14.94 -6.78 -12.14
C LEU A 212 -14.12 -6.23 -10.96
N CYS A 213 -13.33 -5.18 -11.16
CA CYS A 213 -12.54 -4.56 -10.09
C CYS A 213 -13.45 -4.03 -8.96
N ILE A 214 -14.56 -3.37 -9.29
CA ILE A 214 -15.52 -2.88 -8.29
C ILE A 214 -16.12 -4.06 -7.51
N MET A 215 -16.56 -5.12 -8.18
CA MET A 215 -17.13 -6.30 -7.53
C MET A 215 -16.11 -6.99 -6.62
N LEU A 216 -14.87 -7.13 -7.07
CA LEU A 216 -13.79 -7.71 -6.26
C LEU A 216 -13.50 -6.87 -5.01
N TYR A 217 -13.47 -5.53 -5.14
CA TYR A 217 -13.29 -4.64 -3.99
C TYR A 217 -14.44 -4.75 -2.99
N VAL A 218 -15.67 -4.70 -3.48
CA VAL A 218 -16.87 -4.83 -2.63
C VAL A 218 -16.88 -6.18 -1.93
N ALA A 219 -16.58 -7.27 -2.64
CA ALA A 219 -16.48 -8.60 -2.05
C ALA A 219 -15.37 -8.67 -0.98
N HIS A 220 -14.21 -8.06 -1.24
CA HIS A 220 -13.09 -8.00 -0.31
C HIS A 220 -13.44 -7.25 0.99
N VAL A 221 -14.00 -6.04 0.88
CA VAL A 221 -14.45 -5.26 2.04
C VAL A 221 -15.58 -5.97 2.78
N THR A 222 -16.52 -6.58 2.05
CA THR A 222 -17.64 -7.33 2.64
C THR A 222 -17.14 -8.54 3.43
N TYR A 223 -16.20 -9.31 2.89
CA TYR A 223 -15.61 -10.45 3.57
C TYR A 223 -14.94 -10.04 4.89
N LEU A 224 -14.09 -9.01 4.84
CA LEU A 224 -13.37 -8.49 6.02
C LEU A 224 -14.32 -7.86 7.06
N THR A 225 -15.46 -7.31 6.63
CA THR A 225 -16.42 -6.66 7.54
C THR A 225 -17.45 -7.63 8.12
N ALA A 226 -17.99 -8.53 7.30
CA ALA A 226 -19.16 -9.34 7.63
C ALA A 226 -18.82 -10.77 8.09
N TRP A 227 -17.66 -11.32 7.70
CA TRP A 227 -17.31 -12.71 8.00
C TRP A 227 -16.21 -12.81 9.05
N SER A 228 -15.01 -12.37 8.70
CA SER A 228 -13.84 -12.47 9.59
C SER A 228 -12.82 -11.41 9.24
N TRP A 229 -12.38 -10.67 10.26
CA TRP A 229 -11.24 -9.77 10.14
C TRP A 229 -9.94 -10.60 10.08
N ASP A 230 -9.55 -10.98 8.87
CA ASP A 230 -8.41 -11.86 8.59
C ASP A 230 -7.27 -11.08 7.91
N TYR A 231 -6.23 -10.77 8.68
CA TYR A 231 -5.04 -10.08 8.21
C TYR A 231 -4.25 -10.90 7.19
N THR A 232 -4.23 -12.22 7.32
CA THR A 232 -3.51 -13.12 6.42
C THR A 232 -4.19 -13.08 5.05
N TYR A 233 -5.51 -13.19 5.01
CA TYR A 233 -6.28 -13.00 3.78
C TYR A 233 -6.07 -11.61 3.18
N ASN A 234 -6.19 -10.54 3.98
CA ASN A 234 -6.01 -9.18 3.49
C ASN A 234 -4.64 -9.00 2.83
N MET A 235 -3.59 -9.48 3.50
CA MET A 235 -2.24 -9.33 2.98
C MET A 235 -2.02 -10.20 1.75
N ALA A 236 -2.50 -11.44 1.74
CA ALA A 236 -2.41 -12.32 0.58
C ALA A 236 -3.13 -11.73 -0.65
N ALA A 237 -4.33 -11.17 -0.47
CA ALA A 237 -5.09 -10.54 -1.55
C ALA A 237 -4.33 -9.34 -2.14
N ASN A 238 -3.84 -8.44 -1.29
CA ASN A 238 -3.09 -7.26 -1.74
C ASN A 238 -1.76 -7.62 -2.40
N VAL A 239 -1.02 -8.56 -1.82
CA VAL A 239 0.23 -9.05 -2.41
C VAL A 239 -0.03 -9.71 -3.77
N ALA A 240 -1.05 -10.54 -3.90
CA ALA A 240 -1.40 -11.18 -5.18
C ALA A 240 -1.72 -10.13 -6.26
N VAL A 241 -2.58 -9.15 -5.94
CA VAL A 241 -2.93 -8.05 -6.86
C VAL A 241 -1.70 -7.21 -7.21
N GLY A 242 -0.89 -6.86 -6.21
CA GLY A 242 0.34 -6.10 -6.38
C GLY A 242 1.37 -6.82 -7.25
N ILE A 243 1.54 -8.14 -7.10
CA ILE A 243 2.45 -8.92 -7.95
C ILE A 243 1.97 -8.90 -9.41
N VAL A 244 0.68 -9.16 -9.66
CA VAL A 244 0.14 -9.13 -11.03
C VAL A 244 0.36 -7.76 -11.67
N GLN A 245 0.07 -6.69 -10.93
CA GLN A 245 0.35 -5.32 -11.36
C GLN A 245 1.83 -5.11 -11.71
N ASN A 246 2.76 -5.54 -10.84
CA ASN A 246 4.20 -5.36 -11.06
C ASN A 246 4.70 -6.16 -12.27
N VAL A 247 4.18 -7.38 -12.49
CA VAL A 247 4.50 -8.19 -13.68
C VAL A 247 4.06 -7.48 -14.95
N LEU A 248 2.85 -6.91 -14.98
CA LEU A 248 2.35 -6.13 -16.12
C LEU A 248 3.22 -4.90 -16.40
N TRP A 249 3.61 -4.14 -15.37
CA TRP A 249 4.50 -2.99 -15.52
C TRP A 249 5.89 -3.37 -16.01
N SER A 250 6.43 -4.48 -15.49
CA SER A 250 7.75 -4.98 -15.89
C SER A 250 7.73 -5.40 -17.37
N GLY A 251 6.72 -6.16 -17.79
CA GLY A 251 6.53 -6.54 -19.19
C GLY A 251 6.40 -5.33 -20.10
N PHE A 252 5.55 -4.36 -19.73
CA PHE A 252 5.37 -3.12 -20.49
C PHE A 252 6.67 -2.31 -20.62
N SER A 253 7.47 -2.26 -19.55
CA SER A 253 8.73 -1.51 -19.54
C SER A 253 9.80 -2.16 -20.41
N ILE A 254 9.87 -3.51 -20.42
CA ILE A 254 10.80 -4.26 -21.28
C ILE A 254 10.43 -4.06 -22.75
N GLU A 255 9.15 -4.19 -23.11
CA GLU A 255 8.68 -3.99 -24.48
C GLU A 255 8.95 -2.56 -24.97
N ALA A 256 8.73 -1.56 -24.10
CA ALA A 256 9.06 -0.17 -24.41
C ALA A 256 10.57 0.05 -24.63
N ALA A 257 11.42 -0.58 -23.82
CA ALA A 257 12.87 -0.50 -23.96
C ALA A 257 13.37 -1.18 -25.24
N GLU A 258 12.89 -2.40 -25.54
CA GLU A 258 13.21 -3.11 -26.78
C GLU A 258 12.75 -2.32 -28.02
N GLY A 259 11.58 -1.68 -27.94
CA GLY A 259 11.08 -0.78 -28.98
C GLY A 259 12.01 0.42 -29.21
N MET A 260 12.46 1.09 -28.14
CA MET A 260 13.43 2.18 -28.25
C MET A 260 14.77 1.73 -28.84
N ASP A 261 15.28 0.57 -28.42
CA ASP A 261 16.53 0.00 -28.95
C ASP A 261 16.42 -0.33 -30.44
N SER A 262 15.24 -0.81 -30.88
CA SER A 262 14.98 -1.09 -32.29
C SER A 262 14.97 0.18 -33.15
N VAL A 263 14.36 1.27 -32.65
CA VAL A 263 14.36 2.58 -33.31
C VAL A 263 15.78 3.16 -33.34
N ALA A 264 16.50 3.16 -32.23
CA ALA A 264 17.88 3.64 -32.15
C ALA A 264 18.86 2.83 -33.02
N ARG A 265 18.55 1.57 -33.32
CA ARG A 265 19.33 0.74 -34.26
C ARG A 265 18.96 1.05 -35.71
N PHE A 266 17.68 1.30 -36.00
CA PHE A 266 17.22 1.71 -37.32
C PHE A 266 17.82 3.07 -37.72
N ASP A 267 17.79 4.05 -36.82
CA ASP A 267 18.37 5.39 -37.07
C ASP A 267 19.89 5.31 -37.33
N ARG A 268 20.63 4.52 -36.53
CA ARG A 268 22.06 4.26 -36.79
C ARG A 268 22.34 3.50 -38.09
N GLY A 269 21.42 2.64 -38.51
CA GLY A 269 21.51 1.92 -39.79
C GLY A 269 21.27 2.83 -41.00
N LEU A 270 20.40 3.83 -40.86
CA LEU A 270 20.22 4.89 -41.85
C LEU A 270 21.44 5.80 -41.94
N ASP A 271 22.09 6.12 -40.81
CA ASP A 271 23.31 6.93 -40.82
C ASP A 271 24.48 6.22 -41.53
N HIS A 272 24.58 4.88 -41.43
CA HIS A 272 25.64 4.12 -42.11
C HIS A 272 25.38 3.82 -43.59
N HIS A 273 24.13 3.84 -44.06
CA HIS A 273 23.79 3.69 -45.48
C HIS A 273 23.51 5.02 -46.20
N GLY A 274 23.37 6.12 -45.45
CA GLY A 274 23.21 7.48 -45.98
C GLY A 274 24.46 8.05 -46.67
N ASP A 275 25.63 7.40 -46.50
CA ASP A 275 26.87 7.77 -47.19
C ASP A 275 27.02 7.13 -48.58
N GLU A 276 26.15 6.18 -48.98
CA GLU A 276 26.18 5.56 -50.32
C GLU A 276 25.01 5.98 -51.24
N PHE A 277 23.94 6.55 -50.69
CA PHE A 277 22.83 7.08 -51.50
C PHE A 277 22.43 8.45 -50.99
N GLY A 278 22.73 9.49 -51.78
CA GLY A 278 22.34 10.88 -51.55
C GLY A 278 20.83 11.06 -51.54
N ILE A 279 20.18 10.68 -50.43
CA ILE A 279 18.77 10.93 -50.17
C ILE A 279 18.65 12.26 -49.44
N VAL A 280 17.87 13.13 -50.07
CA VAL A 280 17.61 14.54 -49.73
C VAL A 280 17.17 14.68 -48.26
N ARG A 281 17.95 15.47 -47.49
CA ARG A 281 17.52 16.00 -46.19
C ARG A 281 16.30 16.91 -46.39
N PHE A 282 15.17 16.56 -45.81
CA PHE A 282 14.07 17.53 -45.62
C PHE A 282 14.36 18.38 -44.36
N PRO A 283 14.25 19.71 -44.44
CA PRO A 283 14.52 20.57 -43.30
C PRO A 283 13.41 20.44 -42.25
N ALA A 284 13.81 20.36 -41.00
CA ALA A 284 12.96 20.52 -39.83
C ALA A 284 12.29 21.91 -39.88
N ILE A 285 10.96 21.93 -39.88
CA ILE A 285 10.20 23.14 -39.59
C ILE A 285 10.23 23.31 -38.07
N VAL A 286 11.15 24.17 -37.63
CA VAL A 286 11.08 24.87 -36.36
C VAL A 286 9.89 25.82 -36.45
N GLY A 287 8.89 25.63 -35.59
CA GLY A 287 7.87 26.62 -35.31
C GLY A 287 8.08 27.12 -33.89
N ASP A 288 8.64 28.31 -33.78
CA ASP A 288 8.49 29.16 -32.59
C ASP A 288 6.99 29.49 -32.45
N ASP A 289 6.42 29.11 -31.31
CA ASP A 289 5.44 29.84 -30.48
C ASP A 289 4.88 28.93 -29.36
#